data_AF-A0A096LZ41-F1
#
_entry.id   AF-A0A096LZ41-F1
#
_cell.length_a   1.000
_cell.length_b   1.000
_cell.length_c   1.000
_cell.angle_alpha   90.00
_cell.angle_beta   90.00
_cell.angle_gamma   90.00
#
_symmetry.space_group_name_H-M   'P 1'
#
loop_
_entity.id
_entity.type
_entity.pdbx_description
1 polymer ?
#
loop_
_entity_poly.entity_id
_entity_poly.type
_entity_poly.pdbx_seq_one_letter_code
_entity_poly.pdbx_strand_id
1 'polypeptide(L)'
;TNTEIMNHKKLPNNLVNPITASGYDCYIAHPTRFIFITFTVTQVALLSPLCASILYLGLQQLQQSHSDCFTYHMVVMELIGVFGCIVSFTGVCMKHLEILKAGLQVFWFTWYGQISFHTLTCVQRYLAVVHPVTYRCLRKGRGIRIRNICIGCIWMLCFGGAGGVNTGKYVYLDSSLMALSSVIVLFCSVSVLCVLVRPGPGGPGSERADQSKRKAFCTILVILGILMFRFCFGLVWVFFDISGNAAECMLLTCGICINIPSSLVLPLLFLQRRGKLWCCKSIYKLCCDSSD
;
A
#
# COMPACT_ATOMS: atom_id res chain seq x y z
N THR A 1 -31.71 -12.18 -43.68
CA THR A 1 -30.69 -12.77 -42.80
C THR A 1 -29.71 -11.68 -42.48
N ASN A 2 -29.86 -11.08 -41.29
CA ASN A 2 -29.14 -9.91 -40.83
C ASN A 2 -27.80 -10.33 -40.22
N THR A 3 -26.70 -9.75 -40.69
CA THR A 3 -25.43 -9.78 -39.96
C THR A 3 -24.77 -8.42 -40.13
N GLU A 4 -25.12 -7.50 -39.24
CA GLU A 4 -24.43 -6.24 -39.04
C GLU A 4 -23.01 -6.51 -38.53
N ILE A 5 -22.01 -6.18 -39.35
CA ILE A 5 -20.61 -6.16 -38.95
C ILE A 5 -20.40 -4.91 -38.10
N MET A 6 -20.24 -5.15 -36.79
CA MET A 6 -20.00 -4.14 -35.76
C MET A 6 -18.67 -3.43 -36.04
N ASN A 7 -18.76 -2.23 -36.61
CA ASN A 7 -17.62 -1.34 -36.88
C ASN A 7 -16.87 -1.01 -35.58
N HIS A 8 -15.64 -1.51 -35.48
CA HIS A 8 -14.63 -1.05 -34.52
C HIS A 8 -14.32 0.42 -34.84
N LYS A 9 -14.92 1.34 -34.09
CA LYS A 9 -14.65 2.78 -34.19
C LYS A 9 -13.22 3.04 -33.71
N LYS A 10 -12.27 3.02 -34.64
CA LYS A 10 -10.87 3.38 -34.44
C LYS A 10 -10.82 4.87 -34.08
N LEU A 11 -10.54 5.17 -32.82
CA LEU A 11 -10.40 6.53 -32.30
C LEU A 11 -9.20 7.22 -32.99
N PRO A 12 -9.29 8.50 -33.38
CA PRO A 12 -8.23 9.16 -34.16
C PRO A 12 -6.93 9.35 -33.36
N ASN A 13 -5.84 8.80 -33.91
CA ASN A 13 -4.50 8.68 -33.33
C ASN A 13 -3.68 9.98 -33.19
N ASN A 14 -4.28 11.17 -33.32
CA ASN A 14 -3.50 12.38 -33.58
C ASN A 14 -3.45 13.41 -32.44
N LEU A 15 -3.77 13.06 -31.20
CA LEU A 15 -3.64 14.00 -30.07
C LEU A 15 -3.41 13.34 -28.70
N VAL A 16 -2.61 12.27 -28.63
CA VAL A 16 -2.23 11.66 -27.35
C VAL A 16 -0.74 11.36 -27.39
N ASN A 17 0.02 11.92 -26.43
CA ASN A 17 1.44 11.65 -26.30
C ASN A 17 1.70 10.13 -26.24
N PRO A 18 2.70 9.60 -26.95
CA PRO A 18 2.93 8.16 -27.06
C PRO A 18 3.22 7.47 -25.72
N ILE A 19 3.70 8.21 -24.72
CA ILE A 19 3.96 7.73 -23.36
C ILE A 19 2.65 7.45 -22.60
N THR A 20 1.58 8.21 -22.90
CA THR A 20 0.27 8.02 -22.28
C THR A 20 -0.58 6.96 -22.99
N ALA A 21 -0.33 6.66 -24.27
CA ALA A 21 -1.14 5.70 -25.03
C ALA A 21 -0.91 4.23 -24.61
N SER A 22 0.33 3.86 -24.23
CA SER A 22 0.73 2.50 -23.83
C SER A 22 -0.10 1.94 -22.66
N GLY A 23 -0.21 2.71 -21.57
CA GLY A 23 -0.83 2.24 -20.33
C GLY A 23 -2.35 2.03 -20.42
N TYR A 24 -3.09 2.87 -21.15
CA TYR A 24 -4.56 2.71 -21.25
C TYR A 24 -4.95 1.51 -22.11
N ASP A 25 -4.18 1.21 -23.14
CA ASP A 25 -4.40 0.03 -23.99
C ASP A 25 -4.21 -1.27 -23.19
N CYS A 26 -3.27 -1.29 -22.22
CA CYS A 26 -3.12 -2.40 -21.28
C CYS A 26 -4.39 -2.64 -20.44
N TYR A 27 -5.04 -1.58 -19.94
CA TYR A 27 -6.26 -1.71 -19.12
C TYR A 27 -7.47 -2.18 -19.92
N ILE A 28 -7.50 -1.87 -21.22
CA ILE A 28 -8.60 -2.24 -22.13
C ILE A 28 -8.43 -3.67 -22.65
N ALA A 29 -7.20 -4.20 -22.66
CA ALA A 29 -6.92 -5.58 -23.05
C ALA A 29 -7.70 -6.61 -22.19
N HIS A 30 -8.28 -7.60 -22.85
CA HIS A 30 -9.17 -8.61 -22.25
C HIS A 30 -8.65 -9.29 -20.96
N PRO A 31 -7.38 -9.77 -20.89
CA PRO A 31 -6.89 -10.45 -19.69
C PRO A 31 -6.67 -9.49 -18.51
N THR A 32 -6.09 -8.31 -18.76
CA THR A 32 -5.82 -7.30 -17.73
C THR A 32 -7.12 -6.70 -17.19
N ARG A 33 -8.14 -6.54 -18.04
CA ARG A 33 -9.48 -6.11 -17.63
C ARG A 33 -10.07 -7.08 -16.58
N PHE A 34 -10.01 -8.38 -16.81
CA PHE A 34 -10.56 -9.36 -15.86
C PHE A 34 -9.82 -9.35 -14.52
N ILE A 35 -8.49 -9.23 -14.56
CA ILE A 35 -7.67 -9.14 -13.35
C ILE A 35 -7.96 -7.86 -12.57
N PHE A 36 -8.10 -6.72 -13.26
CA PHE A 36 -8.45 -5.44 -12.65
C PHE A 36 -9.84 -5.46 -11.98
N ILE A 37 -10.82 -6.10 -12.62
CA ILE A 37 -12.16 -6.28 -12.06
C ILE A 37 -12.09 -7.14 -10.80
N THR A 38 -11.43 -8.29 -10.87
CA THR A 38 -11.28 -9.22 -9.75
C THR A 38 -10.57 -8.55 -8.57
N PHE A 39 -9.51 -7.78 -8.86
CA PHE A 39 -8.80 -6.95 -7.88
C PHE A 39 -9.73 -5.92 -7.23
N THR A 40 -10.50 -5.18 -8.03
CA THR A 40 -11.41 -4.14 -7.54
C THR A 40 -12.48 -4.73 -6.63
N VAL A 41 -13.08 -5.85 -7.02
CA VAL A 41 -14.08 -6.57 -6.21
C VAL A 41 -13.46 -7.05 -4.91
N THR A 42 -12.26 -7.63 -4.96
CA THR A 42 -11.54 -8.13 -3.77
C THR A 42 -11.20 -6.99 -2.80
N GLN A 43 -10.71 -5.87 -3.33
CA GLN A 43 -10.43 -4.65 -2.57
C GLN A 43 -11.70 -4.10 -1.91
N VAL A 44 -12.79 -3.92 -2.65
CA VAL A 44 -14.03 -3.40 -2.08
C VAL A 44 -14.57 -4.34 -1.01
N ALA A 45 -14.60 -5.65 -1.27
CA ALA A 45 -15.16 -6.63 -0.34
C ALA A 45 -14.35 -6.79 0.94
N LEU A 46 -13.00 -6.74 0.87
CA LEU A 46 -12.14 -6.94 2.04
C LEU A 46 -11.78 -5.63 2.74
N LEU A 47 -11.38 -4.61 2.00
CA LEU A 47 -10.86 -3.36 2.58
C LEU A 47 -11.97 -2.47 3.11
N SER A 48 -13.13 -2.39 2.45
CA SER A 48 -14.24 -1.54 2.91
C SER A 48 -14.70 -1.89 4.33
N PRO A 49 -15.07 -3.15 4.66
CA PRO A 49 -15.50 -3.49 6.02
C PRO A 49 -14.37 -3.35 7.06
N LEU A 50 -13.12 -3.62 6.69
CA LEU A 50 -11.97 -3.44 7.58
C LEU A 50 -11.71 -1.96 7.88
N CYS A 51 -11.74 -1.09 6.87
CA CYS A 51 -11.56 0.36 7.03
C CYS A 51 -12.70 0.96 7.84
N ALA A 52 -13.95 0.57 7.56
CA ALA A 52 -15.12 1.00 8.34
C ALA A 52 -15.00 0.58 9.82
N SER A 53 -14.57 -0.66 10.08
CA SER A 53 -14.35 -1.15 11.45
C SER A 53 -13.25 -0.37 12.18
N ILE A 54 -12.15 -0.05 11.50
CA ILE A 54 -11.04 0.74 12.08
C ILE A 54 -11.47 2.19 12.32
N LEU A 55 -12.22 2.80 11.40
CA LEU A 55 -12.77 4.14 11.58
C LEU A 55 -13.74 4.19 12.75
N TYR A 56 -14.66 3.23 12.84
CA TYR A 56 -15.60 3.13 13.96
C TYR A 56 -14.86 3.01 15.30
N LEU A 57 -13.87 2.12 15.39
CA LEU A 57 -13.04 1.96 16.59
C LEU A 57 -12.19 3.21 16.88
N GLY A 58 -11.70 3.88 15.85
CA GLY A 58 -10.92 5.12 15.96
C GLY A 58 -11.76 6.30 16.46
N LEU A 59 -13.00 6.42 15.98
CA LEU A 59 -13.97 7.44 16.41
C LEU A 59 -14.40 7.21 17.86
N GLN A 60 -14.68 5.96 18.25
CA GLN A 60 -15.00 5.60 19.62
C GLN A 60 -13.85 5.95 20.60
N GLN A 61 -12.61 5.95 20.12
CA GLN A 61 -11.42 6.24 20.92
C GLN A 61 -10.95 7.70 20.86
N LEU A 62 -11.38 8.47 19.85
CA LEU A 62 -11.17 9.91 19.82
C LEU A 62 -11.80 10.57 21.06
N GLN A 63 -12.84 9.95 21.61
CA GLN A 63 -13.48 10.32 22.87
C GLN A 63 -12.68 9.94 24.14
N GLN A 64 -11.64 9.09 24.06
CA GLN A 64 -10.98 8.55 25.26
C GLN A 64 -9.45 8.75 25.36
N SER A 65 -8.66 8.79 24.28
CA SER A 65 -7.25 9.26 24.32
C SER A 65 -6.51 9.05 22.99
N HIS A 66 -5.80 10.09 22.54
CA HIS A 66 -4.63 10.07 21.66
C HIS A 66 -4.63 8.98 20.57
N SER A 67 -5.57 9.09 19.63
CA SER A 67 -5.62 8.25 18.43
C SER A 67 -4.30 8.33 17.63
N ASP A 68 -3.87 7.20 17.07
CA ASP A 68 -2.71 7.11 16.19
C ASP A 68 -3.05 7.83 14.86
N CYS A 69 -2.82 9.14 14.81
CA CYS A 69 -3.14 10.03 13.69
C CYS A 69 -2.70 9.47 12.31
N PHE A 70 -1.53 8.82 12.26
CA PHE A 70 -1.04 8.19 11.02
C PHE A 70 -1.92 7.05 10.51
N THR A 71 -2.49 6.26 11.41
CA THR A 71 -3.41 5.17 11.05
C THR A 71 -4.64 5.74 10.39
N TYR A 72 -5.18 6.83 10.93
CA TYR A 72 -6.37 7.47 10.39
C TYR A 72 -6.12 7.99 8.98
N HIS A 73 -5.05 8.76 8.76
CA HIS A 73 -4.71 9.27 7.43
C HIS A 73 -4.42 8.15 6.43
N MET A 74 -3.80 7.06 6.88
CA MET A 74 -3.55 5.90 6.02
C MET A 74 -4.84 5.18 5.65
N VAL A 75 -5.78 4.96 6.58
CA VAL A 75 -7.12 4.42 6.26
C VAL A 75 -7.89 5.35 5.31
N VAL A 76 -7.80 6.67 5.50
CA VAL A 76 -8.40 7.64 4.57
C VAL A 76 -7.79 7.50 3.17
N MET A 77 -6.46 7.36 3.05
CA MET A 77 -5.81 7.12 1.75
C MET A 77 -6.28 5.80 1.11
N GLU A 78 -6.39 4.71 1.87
CA GLU A 78 -6.91 3.43 1.37
C GLU A 78 -8.34 3.58 0.84
N LEU A 79 -9.22 4.31 1.55
CA LEU A 79 -10.59 4.57 1.10
C LEU A 79 -10.64 5.40 -0.18
N ILE A 80 -9.78 6.42 -0.30
CA ILE A 80 -9.63 7.20 -1.53
C ILE A 80 -9.16 6.30 -2.67
N GLY A 81 -8.24 5.36 -2.41
CA GLY A 81 -7.80 4.36 -3.38
C GLY A 81 -8.93 3.45 -3.86
N VAL A 82 -9.72 2.91 -2.93
CA VAL A 82 -10.90 2.08 -3.24
C VAL A 82 -11.89 2.87 -4.10
N PHE A 83 -12.14 4.14 -3.77
CA PHE A 83 -12.98 5.01 -4.58
C PHE A 83 -12.42 5.20 -5.99
N GLY A 84 -11.11 5.47 -6.13
CA GLY A 84 -10.43 5.55 -7.42
C GLY A 84 -10.55 4.28 -8.26
N CYS A 85 -10.45 3.10 -7.65
CA CYS A 85 -10.66 1.81 -8.32
C CYS A 85 -12.11 1.66 -8.83
N ILE A 86 -13.11 2.04 -8.02
CA ILE A 86 -14.53 1.99 -8.42
C ILE A 86 -14.77 2.92 -9.61
N VAL A 87 -14.29 4.16 -9.56
CA VAL A 87 -14.43 5.14 -10.66
C VAL A 87 -13.75 4.63 -11.93
N SER A 88 -12.53 4.08 -11.81
CA SER A 88 -11.81 3.46 -12.93
C SER A 88 -12.61 2.31 -13.55
N PHE A 89 -13.18 1.43 -12.71
CA PHE A 89 -14.02 0.33 -13.15
C PHE A 89 -15.28 0.82 -13.89
N THR A 90 -15.97 1.84 -13.37
CA THR A 90 -17.11 2.46 -14.05
C THR A 90 -16.70 3.04 -15.41
N GLY A 91 -15.54 3.69 -15.49
CA GLY A 91 -14.99 4.20 -16.75
C GLY A 91 -14.76 3.09 -17.79
N VAL A 92 -14.21 1.94 -17.38
CA VAL A 92 -14.03 0.77 -18.26
C VAL A 92 -15.37 0.18 -18.70
N CYS A 93 -16.32 0.02 -17.79
CA CYS A 93 -17.64 -0.55 -18.10
C CYS A 93 -18.46 0.33 -19.05
N MET A 94 -18.43 1.64 -18.82
CA MET A 94 -19.14 2.62 -19.64
C MET A 94 -18.35 3.04 -20.89
N LYS A 95 -17.13 2.52 -21.09
CA LYS A 95 -16.20 2.88 -22.17
C LYS A 95 -15.93 4.40 -22.28
N HIS A 96 -16.03 5.11 -21.16
CA HIS A 96 -15.80 6.55 -21.09
C HIS A 96 -14.37 6.84 -20.64
N LEU A 97 -13.52 7.25 -21.58
CA LEU A 97 -12.09 7.48 -21.36
C LEU A 97 -11.79 8.55 -20.30
N GLU A 98 -12.60 9.61 -20.22
CA GLU A 98 -12.40 10.70 -19.25
C GLU A 98 -12.64 10.24 -17.81
N ILE A 99 -13.63 9.37 -17.60
CA ILE A 99 -13.90 8.77 -16.27
C ILE A 99 -12.76 7.82 -15.89
N LEU A 100 -12.24 7.05 -16.85
CA LEU A 100 -11.09 6.18 -16.64
C LEU A 100 -9.84 6.96 -16.25
N LYS A 101 -9.53 8.07 -16.95
CA LYS A 101 -8.41 8.96 -16.60
C LYS A 101 -8.55 9.53 -15.20
N ALA A 102 -9.74 10.02 -14.84
CA ALA A 102 -10.00 10.54 -13.49
C ALA A 102 -9.80 9.47 -12.41
N GLY A 103 -10.31 8.26 -12.63
CA GLY A 103 -10.12 7.13 -11.71
C GLY A 103 -8.65 6.74 -11.55
N LEU A 104 -7.90 6.67 -12.65
CA LEU A 104 -6.47 6.37 -12.62
C LEU A 104 -5.66 7.48 -11.94
N GLN A 105 -6.01 8.74 -12.14
CA GLN A 105 -5.37 9.85 -11.44
C GLN A 105 -5.55 9.75 -9.92
N VAL A 106 -6.75 9.38 -9.45
CA VAL A 106 -7.01 9.11 -8.04
C VAL A 106 -6.21 7.89 -7.55
N PHE A 107 -6.07 6.85 -8.37
CA PHE A 107 -5.24 5.70 -8.04
C PHE A 107 -3.76 6.08 -7.83
N TRP A 108 -3.19 6.86 -8.75
CA TRP A 108 -1.82 7.38 -8.62
C TRP A 108 -1.66 8.25 -7.37
N PHE A 109 -2.62 9.14 -7.11
CA PHE A 109 -2.64 9.95 -5.89
C PHE A 109 -2.53 9.08 -4.62
N THR A 110 -3.32 8.01 -4.55
CA THR A 110 -3.28 7.07 -3.42
C THR A 110 -1.96 6.32 -3.34
N TRP A 111 -1.37 5.93 -4.47
CA TRP A 111 -0.09 5.23 -4.51
C TRP A 111 1.02 6.02 -3.78
N TYR A 112 1.16 7.32 -4.09
CA TYR A 112 2.12 8.20 -3.38
C TYR A 112 1.87 8.28 -1.88
N GLY A 113 0.59 8.36 -1.50
CA GLY A 113 0.17 8.37 -0.10
C GLY A 113 0.58 7.08 0.60
N GLN A 114 0.21 5.94 0.02
CA GLN A 114 0.51 4.61 0.55
C GLN A 114 2.01 4.42 0.78
N ILE A 115 2.84 4.70 -0.22
CA ILE A 115 4.31 4.57 -0.10
C ILE A 115 4.83 5.40 1.06
N SER A 116 4.44 6.68 1.13
CA SER A 116 4.94 7.59 2.15
C SER A 116 4.47 7.17 3.55
N PHE A 117 3.19 6.80 3.71
CA PHE A 117 2.65 6.32 4.98
C PHE A 117 3.24 4.98 5.41
N HIS A 118 3.54 4.08 4.48
CA HIS A 118 4.25 2.84 4.76
C HIS A 118 5.69 3.10 5.23
N THR A 119 6.41 4.03 4.58
CA THR A 119 7.75 4.45 5.00
C THR A 119 7.72 5.04 6.41
N LEU A 120 6.80 5.96 6.70
CA LEU A 120 6.64 6.52 8.05
C LEU A 120 6.30 5.47 9.09
N THR A 121 5.44 4.51 8.74
CA THR A 121 5.09 3.40 9.63
C THR A 121 6.29 2.51 9.90
N CYS A 122 7.14 2.26 8.90
CA CYS A 122 8.36 1.49 9.04
C CYS A 122 9.36 2.20 9.97
N VAL A 123 9.60 3.50 9.76
CA VAL A 123 10.46 4.32 10.62
C VAL A 123 9.95 4.35 12.07
N GLN A 124 8.63 4.43 12.29
CA GLN A 124 8.06 4.37 13.64
C GLN A 124 8.31 3.04 14.34
N ARG A 125 8.21 1.92 13.61
CA ARG A 125 8.50 0.59 14.17
C ARG A 125 9.99 0.45 14.47
N TYR A 126 10.84 0.93 13.58
CA TYR A 126 12.28 1.01 13.81
C TYR A 126 12.60 1.80 15.08
N LEU A 127 12.07 3.02 15.23
CA LEU A 127 12.29 3.83 16.42
C LEU A 127 11.75 3.16 17.68
N ALA A 128 10.59 2.50 17.62
CA ALA A 128 10.01 1.82 18.78
C ALA A 128 10.88 0.65 19.27
N VAL A 129 11.53 -0.08 18.36
CA VAL A 129 12.34 -1.26 18.67
C VAL A 129 13.79 -0.90 18.99
N VAL A 130 14.42 -0.03 18.19
CA VAL A 130 15.85 0.28 18.28
C VAL A 130 16.12 1.45 19.24
N HIS A 131 15.24 2.46 19.26
CA HIS A 131 15.42 3.70 20.03
C HIS A 131 14.16 4.10 20.82
N PRO A 132 13.76 3.30 21.83
CA PRO A 132 12.49 3.46 22.54
C PRO A 132 12.35 4.83 23.25
N VAL A 133 13.47 5.43 23.70
CA VAL A 133 13.50 6.76 24.30
C VAL A 133 13.10 7.84 23.29
N THR A 134 13.71 7.81 22.10
CA THR A 134 13.39 8.72 20.98
C THR A 134 11.94 8.55 20.55
N TYR A 135 11.45 7.31 20.45
CA TYR A 135 10.06 7.02 20.14
C TYR A 135 9.08 7.63 21.16
N ARG A 136 9.40 7.52 22.46
CA ARG A 136 8.58 8.08 23.54
C ARG A 136 8.52 9.61 23.49
N CYS A 137 9.64 10.26 23.17
CA CYS A 137 9.70 11.71 22.95
C CYS A 137 8.89 12.13 21.72
N LEU A 138 8.96 11.36 20.62
CA LEU A 138 8.19 11.63 19.40
C LEU A 138 6.67 11.43 19.59
N ARG A 139 6.23 10.77 20.67
CA ARG A 139 4.82 10.60 21.01
C ARG A 139 4.27 11.74 21.88
N LYS A 140 5.12 12.57 22.49
CA LYS A 140 4.71 13.66 23.39
C LYS A 140 5.04 15.05 22.81
N GLY A 141 4.20 16.05 23.09
CA GLY A 141 4.46 17.48 22.84
C GLY A 141 4.96 17.82 21.44
N ARG A 142 6.28 18.11 21.31
CA ARG A 142 6.94 18.47 20.03
C ARG A 142 6.82 17.39 18.96
N GLY A 143 6.73 16.12 19.34
CA GLY A 143 6.60 15.01 18.39
C GLY A 143 5.31 15.06 17.58
N ILE A 144 4.19 15.51 18.17
CA ILE A 144 2.90 15.62 17.47
C ILE A 144 2.99 16.65 16.34
N ARG A 145 3.68 17.78 16.56
CA ARG A 145 3.87 18.81 15.54
C ARG A 145 4.65 18.27 14.34
N ILE A 146 5.73 17.54 14.58
CA ILE A 146 6.53 16.92 13.51
C ILE A 146 5.68 15.95 12.70
N ARG A 147 4.88 15.12 13.38
CA ARG A 147 3.98 14.16 12.73
C ARG A 147 2.96 14.86 11.82
N ASN A 148 2.33 15.94 12.30
CA ASN A 148 1.38 16.72 11.50
C ASN A 148 2.05 17.40 10.30
N ILE A 149 3.26 17.94 10.47
CA ILE A 149 4.03 18.51 9.35
C ILE A 149 4.34 17.43 8.32
N CYS A 150 4.81 16.25 8.73
CA CYS A 150 5.07 15.13 7.82
C CYS A 150 3.79 14.72 7.07
N ILE A 151 2.65 14.64 7.75
CA ILE A 151 1.36 14.33 7.11
C ILE A 151 1.04 15.40 6.07
N GLY A 152 1.13 16.69 6.42
CA GLY A 152 0.92 17.78 5.48
C GLY A 152 1.83 17.69 4.26
N CYS A 153 3.13 17.43 4.46
CA CYS A 153 4.09 17.22 3.38
C CYS A 153 3.69 16.05 2.47
N ILE A 154 3.21 14.93 3.03
CA ILE A 154 2.75 13.78 2.23
C ILE A 154 1.55 14.17 1.36
N TRP A 155 0.55 14.85 1.93
CA TRP A 155 -0.59 15.31 1.13
C TRP A 155 -0.15 16.26 0.02
N MET A 156 0.76 17.19 0.32
CA MET A 156 1.31 18.09 -0.70
C MET A 156 2.08 17.34 -1.78
N LEU A 157 2.84 16.29 -1.44
CA LEU A 157 3.50 15.41 -2.41
C LEU A 157 2.49 14.63 -3.25
N CYS A 158 1.38 14.15 -2.66
CA CYS A 158 0.31 13.49 -3.40
C CYS A 158 -0.36 14.43 -4.41
N PHE A 159 -0.69 15.66 -4.00
CA PHE A 159 -1.28 16.66 -4.89
C PHE A 159 -0.31 17.15 -5.95
N GLY A 160 0.92 17.47 -5.56
CA GLY A 160 1.99 17.84 -6.49
C GLY A 160 2.30 16.70 -7.47
N GLY A 161 2.15 15.47 -7.01
CA GLY A 161 2.26 14.29 -7.83
C GLY A 161 1.16 14.17 -8.87
N ALA A 162 -0.09 14.19 -8.41
CA ALA A 162 -1.26 14.09 -9.29
C ALA A 162 -1.37 15.25 -10.30
N GLY A 163 -0.88 16.44 -9.95
CA GLY A 163 -0.82 17.60 -10.86
C GLY A 163 0.42 17.62 -11.77
N GLY A 164 1.53 17.03 -11.31
CA GLY A 164 2.83 17.04 -12.00
C GLY A 164 2.91 16.13 -13.22
N VAL A 165 1.97 15.18 -13.37
CA VAL A 165 1.90 14.20 -14.48
C VAL A 165 1.98 14.87 -15.86
N ASN A 166 1.53 16.12 -15.99
CA ASN A 166 1.57 16.86 -17.27
C ASN A 166 2.94 17.43 -17.66
N THR A 167 3.96 17.42 -16.79
CA THR A 167 5.21 18.19 -17.00
C THR A 167 6.42 17.38 -17.50
N GLY A 168 6.29 16.08 -17.73
CA GLY A 168 7.33 15.21 -18.31
C GLY A 168 8.57 14.96 -17.42
N LYS A 169 8.98 15.93 -16.58
CA LYS A 169 10.06 15.79 -15.57
C LYS A 169 9.63 14.99 -14.34
N TYR A 170 8.36 14.61 -14.29
CA TYR A 170 7.74 13.94 -13.17
C TYR A 170 8.29 12.53 -12.92
N VAL A 171 8.67 11.82 -13.98
CA VAL A 171 9.22 10.45 -13.91
C VAL A 171 10.48 10.40 -13.05
N TYR A 172 11.37 11.40 -13.16
CA TYR A 172 12.60 11.45 -12.35
C TYR A 172 12.32 11.70 -10.86
N LEU A 173 11.36 12.58 -10.56
CA LEU A 173 10.95 12.85 -9.18
C LEU A 173 10.28 11.63 -8.54
N ASP A 174 9.36 10.99 -9.26
CA ASP A 174 8.73 9.74 -8.80
C ASP A 174 9.75 8.64 -8.57
N SER A 175 10.60 8.38 -9.56
CA SER A 175 11.68 7.39 -9.47
C SER A 175 12.58 7.64 -8.25
N SER A 176 12.97 8.89 -8.02
CA SER A 176 13.81 9.28 -6.89
C SER A 176 13.10 9.05 -5.54
N LEU A 177 11.82 9.40 -5.45
CA LEU A 177 11.02 9.23 -4.24
C LEU A 177 10.80 7.74 -3.91
N MET A 178 10.58 6.93 -4.95
CA MET A 178 10.42 5.48 -4.84
C MET A 178 11.71 4.81 -4.36
N ALA A 179 12.84 5.18 -4.96
CA ALA A 179 14.15 4.67 -4.58
C ALA A 179 14.49 5.01 -3.13
N LEU A 180 14.34 6.29 -2.74
CA LEU A 180 14.59 6.74 -1.36
C LEU A 180 13.68 6.01 -0.36
N SER A 181 12.38 5.90 -0.65
CA SER A 181 11.43 5.18 0.20
C SER A 181 11.82 3.71 0.34
N SER A 182 12.22 3.06 -0.74
CA SER A 182 12.63 1.66 -0.74
C SER A 182 13.88 1.43 0.11
N VAL A 183 14.91 2.27 -0.03
CA VAL A 183 16.13 2.22 0.77
C VAL A 183 15.82 2.40 2.27
N ILE A 184 14.98 3.38 2.62
CA ILE A 184 14.58 3.63 4.01
C ILE A 184 13.84 2.42 4.58
N VAL A 185 12.89 1.85 3.85
CA VAL A 185 12.12 0.70 4.32
C VAL A 185 13.00 -0.55 4.43
N LEU A 186 13.93 -0.76 3.49
CA LEU A 186 14.91 -1.86 3.56
C LEU A 186 15.77 -1.74 4.81
N PHE A 187 16.35 -0.57 5.04
CA PHE A 187 17.15 -0.29 6.22
C PHE A 187 16.37 -0.50 7.52
N CYS A 188 15.15 0.03 7.60
CA CYS A 188 14.30 -0.11 8.78
C CYS A 188 13.91 -1.58 9.02
N SER A 189 13.58 -2.32 7.96
CA SER A 189 13.16 -3.72 8.06
C SER A 189 14.30 -4.63 8.51
N VAL A 190 15.49 -4.47 7.92
CA VAL A 190 16.70 -5.21 8.31
C VAL A 190 17.07 -4.87 9.75
N SER A 191 17.07 -3.59 10.13
CA SER A 191 17.42 -3.19 11.50
C SER A 191 16.46 -3.78 12.54
N VAL A 192 15.15 -3.74 12.27
CA VAL A 192 14.13 -4.33 13.14
C VAL A 192 14.32 -5.85 13.23
N LEU A 193 14.57 -6.51 12.09
CA LEU A 193 14.86 -7.94 12.03
C LEU A 193 16.08 -8.31 12.86
N CYS A 194 17.19 -7.58 12.70
CA CYS A 194 18.44 -7.83 13.43
C CYS A 194 18.26 -7.72 14.95
N VAL A 195 17.47 -6.74 15.42
CA VAL A 195 17.19 -6.60 16.85
C VAL A 195 16.27 -7.70 17.37
N LEU A 196 15.28 -8.11 16.57
CA LEU A 196 14.33 -9.14 16.99
C LEU A 196 14.89 -10.57 16.92
N VAL A 197 15.85 -10.86 16.03
CA VAL A 197 16.52 -12.17 15.93
C VAL A 197 17.48 -12.42 17.09
N ARG A 198 17.96 -11.37 17.77
CA ARG A 198 18.84 -11.54 18.94
C ARG A 198 18.06 -12.21 20.08
N PRO A 199 18.45 -13.43 20.50
CA PRO A 199 17.79 -14.11 21.61
C PRO A 199 17.90 -13.25 22.87
N GLY A 200 16.77 -13.04 23.54
CA GLY A 200 16.75 -12.31 24.81
C GLY A 200 17.52 -13.09 25.88
N PRO A 201 18.29 -12.42 26.75
CA PRO A 201 18.96 -13.08 27.86
C PRO A 201 17.92 -13.46 28.92
N GLY A 202 17.34 -14.66 28.86
CA GLY A 202 16.32 -15.11 29.81
C GLY A 202 16.21 -16.64 29.87
N GLY A 203 16.44 -17.18 31.07
CA GLY A 203 16.59 -18.62 31.36
C GLY A 203 15.31 -19.48 31.37
N PRO A 204 15.40 -20.73 31.87
CA PRO A 204 14.55 -21.89 31.54
C PRO A 204 13.07 -21.87 32.00
N GLY A 205 12.51 -20.72 32.37
CA GLY A 205 11.08 -20.56 32.73
C GLY A 205 10.24 -19.80 31.70
N SER A 206 10.80 -19.53 30.51
CA SER A 206 10.30 -18.55 29.53
C SER A 206 9.40 -19.13 28.43
N GLU A 207 9.08 -20.43 28.44
CA GLU A 207 8.45 -21.12 27.31
C GLU A 207 7.09 -20.56 26.86
N ARG A 208 6.19 -20.23 27.81
CA ARG A 208 4.85 -19.68 27.49
C ARG A 208 4.88 -18.19 27.11
N ALA A 209 5.77 -17.40 27.72
CA ALA A 209 5.96 -16.00 27.35
C ALA A 209 6.62 -15.89 25.96
N ASP A 210 7.54 -16.81 25.64
CA ASP A 210 8.23 -16.86 24.36
C ASP A 210 7.34 -17.32 23.22
N GLN A 211 6.35 -18.19 23.44
CA GLN A 211 5.40 -18.56 22.38
C GLN A 211 4.55 -17.37 21.91
N SER A 212 4.03 -16.57 22.85
CA SER A 212 3.24 -15.36 22.52
C SER A 212 4.10 -14.29 21.83
N LYS A 213 5.34 -14.09 22.30
CA LYS A 213 6.32 -13.19 21.71
C LYS A 213 6.75 -13.66 20.32
N ARG A 214 7.03 -14.96 20.13
CA ARG A 214 7.41 -15.58 18.85
C ARG A 214 6.28 -15.49 17.83
N LYS A 215 5.03 -15.65 18.26
CA LYS A 215 3.87 -15.47 17.37
C LYS A 215 3.74 -14.03 16.89
N ALA A 216 3.83 -13.05 17.80
CA ALA A 216 3.81 -11.64 17.42
C ALA A 216 4.99 -11.28 16.50
N PHE A 217 6.17 -11.83 16.79
CA PHE A 217 7.36 -11.67 15.97
C PHE A 217 7.18 -12.25 14.57
N CYS A 218 6.69 -13.48 14.43
CA CYS A 218 6.44 -14.12 13.14
C CYS A 218 5.47 -13.30 12.28
N THR A 219 4.38 -12.76 12.86
CA THR A 219 3.49 -11.87 12.11
C THR A 219 4.20 -10.60 11.64
N ILE A 220 5.05 -9.99 12.48
CA ILE A 220 5.85 -8.82 12.11
C ILE A 220 6.81 -9.15 10.96
N LEU A 221 7.43 -10.34 10.98
CA LEU A 221 8.31 -10.82 9.90
C LEU A 221 7.56 -10.94 8.57
N VAL A 222 6.41 -11.63 8.58
CA VAL A 222 5.59 -11.79 7.37
C VAL A 222 5.18 -10.43 6.80
N ILE A 223 4.77 -9.50 7.67
CA ILE A 223 4.42 -8.14 7.30
C ILE A 223 5.60 -7.39 6.68
N LEU A 224 6.78 -7.47 7.30
CA LEU A 224 7.99 -6.84 6.76
C LEU A 224 8.35 -7.45 5.41
N GLY A 225 8.29 -8.77 5.27
CA GLY A 225 8.53 -9.48 4.01
C GLY A 225 7.60 -9.02 2.88
N ILE A 226 6.29 -8.93 3.15
CA ILE A 226 5.30 -8.45 2.17
C ILE A 226 5.60 -7.01 1.74
N LEU A 227 5.93 -6.13 2.69
CA LEU A 227 6.29 -4.75 2.39
C LEU A 227 7.54 -4.68 1.51
N MET A 228 8.57 -5.47 1.83
CA MET A 228 9.80 -5.52 1.03
C MET A 228 9.55 -6.03 -0.38
N PHE A 229 8.73 -7.07 -0.51
CA PHE A 229 8.34 -7.58 -1.82
C PHE A 229 7.63 -6.51 -2.65
N ARG A 230 6.70 -5.74 -2.06
CA ARG A 230 6.05 -4.62 -2.76
C ARG A 230 7.05 -3.56 -3.24
N PHE A 231 7.96 -3.13 -2.38
CA PHE A 231 8.94 -2.08 -2.75
C PHE A 231 9.94 -2.56 -3.80
N CYS A 232 10.44 -3.79 -3.69
CA CYS A 232 11.30 -4.39 -4.72
C CYS A 232 10.57 -4.47 -6.07
N PHE A 233 9.30 -4.89 -6.08
CA PHE A 233 8.50 -4.92 -7.29
C PHE A 233 8.31 -3.52 -7.89
N GLY A 234 8.08 -2.51 -7.06
CA GLY A 234 7.99 -1.10 -7.50
C GLY A 234 9.29 -0.59 -8.14
N LEU A 235 10.46 -1.02 -7.66
CA LEU A 235 11.75 -0.67 -8.29
C LEU A 235 11.92 -1.35 -9.66
N VAL A 236 11.54 -2.63 -9.76
CA VAL A 236 11.54 -3.35 -11.04
C VAL A 236 10.61 -2.66 -12.03
N TRP A 237 9.42 -2.26 -11.60
CA TRP A 237 8.48 -1.50 -12.43
C TRP A 237 9.13 -0.24 -13.03
N VAL A 238 9.72 0.61 -12.20
CA VAL A 238 10.37 1.86 -12.65
C VAL A 238 11.52 1.58 -13.63
N PHE A 239 12.32 0.54 -13.38
CA PHE A 239 13.40 0.18 -14.29
C PHE A 239 12.89 -0.24 -15.67
N PHE A 240 11.81 -1.03 -15.71
CA PHE A 240 11.21 -1.49 -16.96
C PHE A 240 10.47 -0.37 -17.71
N ASP A 241 9.82 0.54 -16.98
CA ASP A 241 9.20 1.74 -17.54
C ASP A 241 10.23 2.61 -18.28
N ILE A 242 11.38 2.88 -17.66
CA ILE A 242 12.49 3.62 -18.30
C ILE A 242 13.05 2.87 -19.51
N SER A 243 13.07 1.53 -19.48
CA SER A 243 13.56 0.70 -20.59
C SER A 243 12.61 0.64 -21.79
N GLY A 244 11.35 1.11 -21.66
CA GLY A 244 10.35 1.09 -22.73
C GLY A 244 9.97 -0.32 -23.22
N ASN A 245 10.03 -1.32 -22.34
CA ASN A 245 9.85 -2.72 -22.73
C ASN A 245 8.36 -3.12 -22.78
N ALA A 246 8.01 -4.01 -23.72
CA ALA A 246 6.62 -4.49 -23.93
C ALA A 246 6.02 -5.29 -22.74
N ALA A 247 6.82 -5.60 -21.72
CA ALA A 247 6.37 -6.25 -20.49
C ALA A 247 5.64 -5.31 -19.51
N GLU A 248 5.51 -4.02 -19.84
CA GLU A 248 4.83 -3.00 -19.02
C GLU A 248 3.41 -3.46 -18.60
N CYS A 249 2.56 -3.95 -19.52
CA CYS A 249 1.21 -4.38 -19.15
C CYS A 249 1.19 -5.54 -18.14
N MET A 250 2.14 -6.49 -18.25
CA MET A 250 2.23 -7.64 -17.36
C MET A 250 2.70 -7.21 -15.97
N LEU A 251 3.73 -6.37 -15.91
CA LEU A 251 4.24 -5.86 -14.64
C LEU A 251 3.18 -4.97 -13.93
N LEU A 252 2.31 -4.29 -14.68
CA LEU A 252 1.25 -3.42 -14.13
C LEU A 252 0.24 -4.28 -13.40
N THR A 253 -0.16 -5.34 -14.09
CA THR A 253 -1.08 -6.37 -13.61
C THR A 253 -0.53 -7.04 -12.35
N CYS A 254 0.75 -7.42 -12.36
CA CYS A 254 1.42 -8.00 -11.18
C CYS A 254 1.51 -7.00 -10.02
N GLY A 255 1.82 -5.73 -10.28
CA GLY A 255 1.90 -4.69 -9.26
C GLY A 255 0.57 -4.46 -8.54
N ILE A 256 -0.52 -4.48 -9.30
CA ILE A 256 -1.88 -4.41 -8.77
C ILE A 256 -2.15 -5.60 -7.83
N CYS A 257 -1.85 -6.82 -8.25
CA CYS A 257 -2.03 -8.02 -7.42
C CYS A 257 -1.22 -7.96 -6.11
N ILE A 258 0.03 -7.48 -6.17
CA ILE A 258 0.93 -7.35 -5.02
C ILE A 258 0.47 -6.24 -4.06
N ASN A 259 -0.31 -5.27 -4.55
CA ASN A 259 -0.81 -4.20 -3.69
C ASN A 259 -1.89 -4.67 -2.71
N ILE A 260 -2.69 -5.70 -3.05
CA ILE A 260 -3.73 -6.26 -2.16
C ILE A 260 -3.17 -6.63 -0.77
N PRO A 261 -2.16 -7.51 -0.65
CA PRO A 261 -1.64 -7.89 0.66
C PRO A 261 -1.01 -6.70 1.38
N SER A 262 -0.39 -5.75 0.68
CA SER A 262 0.21 -4.56 1.32
C SER A 262 -0.83 -3.64 1.94
N SER A 263 -1.92 -3.37 1.23
CA SER A 263 -3.06 -2.57 1.73
C SER A 263 -3.69 -3.21 2.98
N LEU A 264 -3.74 -4.54 3.06
CA LEU A 264 -4.29 -5.27 4.21
C LEU A 264 -3.34 -5.35 5.41
N VAL A 265 -2.03 -5.34 5.17
CA VAL A 265 -0.98 -5.52 6.18
C VAL A 265 -1.03 -4.47 7.29
N LEU A 266 -1.31 -3.20 6.97
CA LEU A 266 -1.37 -2.13 7.97
C LEU A 266 -2.63 -2.20 8.85
N PRO A 267 -3.85 -2.28 8.28
CA PRO A 267 -5.09 -2.56 9.02
C PRO A 267 -4.97 -3.74 9.99
N LEU A 268 -4.40 -4.85 9.51
CA LEU A 268 -4.20 -6.05 10.31
C LEU A 268 -3.23 -5.83 11.47
N LEU A 269 -2.13 -5.09 11.26
CA LEU A 269 -1.20 -4.80 12.33
C LEU A 269 -1.81 -3.93 13.43
N PHE A 270 -2.70 -2.99 13.08
CA PHE A 270 -3.43 -2.19 14.07
C PHE A 270 -4.38 -3.06 14.88
N LEU A 271 -5.11 -3.95 14.22
CA LEU A 271 -6.04 -4.84 14.88
C LEU A 271 -5.32 -5.87 15.77
N GLN A 272 -4.13 -6.32 15.37
CA GLN A 272 -3.27 -7.22 16.14
C GLN A 272 -2.74 -6.55 17.42
N ARG A 273 -2.24 -5.32 17.33
CA ARG A 273 -1.77 -4.55 18.51
C ARG A 273 -2.86 -4.33 19.56
N ARG A 274 -4.12 -4.34 19.13
CA ARG A 274 -5.29 -4.18 20.01
C ARG A 274 -5.75 -5.50 20.64
N GLY A 275 -5.13 -6.64 20.31
CA GLY A 275 -5.50 -7.95 20.82
C GLY A 275 -6.87 -8.47 20.37
N LYS A 276 -7.50 -7.83 19.37
CA LYS A 276 -8.90 -8.11 18.96
C LYS A 276 -9.05 -9.11 17.81
N LEU A 277 -7.96 -9.63 17.24
CA LEU A 277 -8.02 -10.64 16.17
C LEU A 277 -8.22 -12.05 16.74
N TRP A 278 -9.48 -12.46 16.90
CA TRP A 278 -9.84 -13.84 17.27
C TRP A 278 -9.78 -14.81 16.08
N CYS A 279 -9.96 -14.32 14.84
CA CYS A 279 -10.15 -15.18 13.65
C CYS A 279 -8.85 -15.71 13.02
N CYS A 280 -7.71 -15.03 13.22
CA CYS A 280 -6.39 -15.49 12.72
C CYS A 280 -5.72 -16.53 13.63
N LYS A 281 -6.46 -17.25 14.48
CA LYS A 281 -5.88 -18.41 15.18
C LYS A 281 -5.68 -19.62 14.25
N SER A 282 -6.50 -19.75 13.20
CA SER A 282 -6.54 -20.96 12.36
C SER A 282 -5.43 -21.05 11.29
N ILE A 283 -5.13 -19.95 10.58
CA ILE A 283 -4.07 -19.94 9.55
C ILE A 283 -2.67 -20.17 10.16
N TYR A 284 -2.46 -19.71 11.40
CA TYR A 284 -1.16 -19.79 12.08
C TYR A 284 -0.87 -21.17 12.69
N LYS A 285 -1.90 -22.01 12.88
CA LYS A 285 -1.67 -23.38 13.35
C LYS A 285 -0.93 -24.21 12.28
N LEU A 286 -1.21 -23.95 11.00
CA LEU A 286 -0.55 -24.61 9.86
C LEU A 286 0.91 -24.19 9.64
N CYS A 287 1.29 -22.93 9.89
CA CYS A 287 2.70 -22.50 9.69
C CYS A 287 3.64 -22.86 10.84
N CYS A 288 3.13 -23.10 12.05
CA CYS A 288 3.98 -23.48 13.19
C CYS A 288 4.02 -24.99 13.42
N ASP A 289 3.00 -25.76 13.03
CA ASP A 289 3.05 -27.24 13.10
C ASP A 289 3.89 -27.86 11.97
N SER A 290 4.37 -27.07 11.00
CA SER A 290 5.21 -27.56 9.89
C SER A 290 6.72 -27.38 10.12
N SER A 291 7.15 -27.08 11.35
CA SER A 291 8.57 -26.92 11.73
C SER A 291 8.99 -27.78 12.92
N ASP A 292 8.21 -28.80 13.25
CA ASP A 292 8.60 -29.89 14.15
C ASP A 292 8.88 -31.17 13.33
#